data_AF-A0A6S6LV77-F1
#
_entry.id   AF-A0A6S6LV77-F1
#
_cell.length_a   1.000
_cell.length_b   1.000
_cell.length_c   1.000
_cell.angle_alpha   90.00
_cell.angle_beta   90.00
_cell.angle_gamma   90.00
#
_symmetry.space_group_name_H-M   'P 1'
#
loop_
_entity.id
_entity.type
_entity.pdbx_description
1 polymer ?
#
loop_
_entity_poly.entity_id
_entity_poly.type
_entity_poly.pdbx_seq_one_letter_code
_entity_poly.pdbx_strand_id
1 'polypeptide(L)'
;MMSVSPGMAAGQAGGYFSREDYYLGGLEEGSSHWYGRGATALGLDGPVAEEEFRALCRGEDPEGNRIVAPKLSRDPESGLLVETHRAGNDCTFSAPKSVSIAYAAGMDLVREAHDAAVLSVLSHMEEHYSHYRSPEGIRCGDMVAAKFDHATSRNVDPQLGVSGVRA
;
A
#
# COMPACT_ATOMS: atom_id res chain seq x y z
N MET A 1 -5.66 -7.62 -13.29
CA MET A 1 -6.81 -7.74 -12.37
C MET A 1 -6.47 -7.01 -11.09
N MET A 2 -7.41 -6.27 -10.50
CA MET A 2 -7.24 -5.64 -9.19
C MET A 2 -8.09 -6.38 -8.15
N SER A 3 -7.50 -6.70 -7.00
CA SER A 3 -8.23 -7.16 -5.81
C SER A 3 -7.97 -6.22 -4.65
N VAL A 4 -9.00 -5.93 -3.84
CA VAL A 4 -8.88 -5.09 -2.65
C VAL A 4 -9.16 -5.95 -1.42
N SER A 5 -8.22 -6.00 -0.47
CA SER A 5 -8.40 -6.75 0.77
C SER A 5 -9.15 -5.92 1.83
N PRO A 6 -9.78 -6.57 2.83
CA PRO A 6 -10.33 -5.87 3.98
C PRO A 6 -9.24 -5.04 4.66
N GLY A 7 -9.63 -3.87 5.16
CA GLY A 7 -8.70 -2.89 5.73
C GLY A 7 -7.67 -3.46 6.68
N MET A 8 -6.41 -3.09 6.45
CA MET A 8 -5.30 -3.54 7.28
C MET A 8 -5.37 -2.87 8.66
N ALA A 9 -5.17 -3.64 9.73
CA ALA A 9 -4.95 -3.08 11.06
C ALA A 9 -3.49 -2.65 11.21
N ALA A 10 -3.21 -1.63 12.03
CA ALA A 10 -1.84 -1.12 12.23
C ALA A 10 -0.81 -2.22 12.60
N GLY A 11 -1.23 -3.24 13.36
CA GLY A 11 -0.36 -4.37 13.76
C GLY A 11 -0.01 -5.34 12.64
N GLN A 12 -0.73 -5.33 11.51
CA GLN A 12 -0.46 -6.20 10.35
C GLN A 12 0.60 -5.62 9.40
N ALA A 13 0.99 -4.35 9.58
CA ALA A 13 1.97 -3.66 8.77
C ALA A 13 3.37 -4.32 8.77
N GLY A 14 3.75 -4.97 9.87
CA GLY A 14 5.04 -5.65 10.00
C GLY A 14 5.23 -6.84 9.05
N GLY A 15 4.15 -7.41 8.49
CA GLY A 15 4.23 -8.51 7.53
C GLY A 15 4.78 -8.11 6.15
N TYR A 16 4.81 -6.83 5.80
CA TYR A 16 5.38 -6.39 4.51
C TYR A 16 6.91 -6.45 4.50
N PHE A 17 7.53 -6.42 5.68
CA PHE A 17 8.99 -6.37 5.86
C PHE A 17 9.55 -7.62 6.53
N SER A 18 8.73 -8.65 6.75
CA SER A 18 9.20 -9.89 7.39
C SER A 18 9.98 -10.75 6.38
N ARG A 19 11.17 -11.21 6.78
CA ARG A 19 12.12 -11.93 5.91
C ARG A 19 11.64 -13.32 5.47
N GLU A 20 10.58 -13.83 6.10
CA GLU A 20 9.92 -15.10 5.78
C GLU A 20 8.70 -14.89 4.86
N ASP A 21 8.28 -13.64 4.67
CA ASP A 21 7.14 -13.33 3.84
C ASP A 21 7.50 -13.35 2.35
N TYR A 22 6.58 -13.97 1.63
CA TYR A 22 6.47 -14.02 0.18
C TYR A 22 6.56 -12.64 -0.52
N TYR A 23 6.45 -11.55 0.25
CA TYR A 23 6.69 -10.17 -0.18
C TYR A 23 8.17 -9.81 -0.36
N LEU A 24 9.09 -10.35 0.46
CA LEU A 24 10.54 -10.09 0.40
C LEU A 24 11.36 -11.21 -0.26
N GLY A 25 10.81 -12.41 -0.42
CA GLY A 25 11.54 -13.62 -0.85
C GLY A 25 12.19 -13.60 -2.26
N GLY A 26 12.17 -12.47 -2.96
CA GLY A 26 12.83 -12.31 -4.26
C GLY A 26 13.05 -10.86 -4.67
N LEU A 27 13.04 -9.92 -3.72
CA LEU A 27 13.22 -8.50 -4.03
C LEU A 27 14.70 -8.16 -4.19
N GLU A 28 15.08 -7.74 -5.40
CA GLU A 28 16.25 -6.89 -5.60
C GLU A 28 16.04 -5.56 -4.86
N GLU A 29 17.13 -4.96 -4.36
CA GLU A 29 17.10 -3.59 -3.81
C GLU A 29 16.42 -2.63 -4.81
N GLY A 30 15.38 -1.91 -4.39
CA GLY A 30 14.65 -0.94 -5.22
C GLY A 30 13.24 -1.36 -5.69
N SER A 31 12.66 -2.38 -5.08
CA SER A 31 11.34 -2.93 -5.43
C SER A 31 10.15 -2.31 -4.68
N SER A 32 10.36 -1.30 -3.84
CA SER A 32 9.29 -0.54 -3.20
C SER A 32 9.46 0.95 -3.43
N HIS A 33 8.37 1.70 -3.60
CA HIS A 33 8.39 3.15 -3.81
C HIS A 33 7.15 3.85 -3.24
N TRP A 34 7.33 5.09 -2.78
CA TRP A 34 6.23 5.99 -2.42
C TRP A 34 5.54 6.60 -3.65
N TYR A 35 4.23 6.84 -3.56
CA TYR A 35 3.43 7.45 -4.62
C TYR A 35 2.28 8.30 -4.07
N GLY A 36 1.87 9.32 -4.84
CA GLY A 36 0.75 10.20 -4.52
C GLY A 36 1.19 11.55 -3.97
N ARG A 37 0.33 12.57 -4.13
CA ARG A 37 0.60 13.94 -3.66
C ARG A 37 0.73 14.02 -2.15
N GLY A 38 0.05 13.13 -1.42
CA GLY A 38 0.13 13.06 0.03
C GLY A 38 1.50 12.57 0.48
N ALA A 39 2.09 11.62 -0.26
CA ALA A 39 3.46 11.17 0.01
C ALA A 39 4.45 12.33 -0.19
N THR A 40 4.33 13.05 -1.30
CA THR A 40 5.14 14.25 -1.57
C THR A 40 4.97 15.32 -0.49
N ALA A 41 3.75 15.57 -0.02
CA ALA A 41 3.47 16.56 1.03
C ALA A 41 4.09 16.17 2.37
N LEU A 42 4.26 14.87 2.64
CA LEU A 42 4.93 14.33 3.83
C LEU A 42 6.44 14.15 3.65
N GLY A 43 7.00 14.52 2.50
CA GLY A 43 8.43 14.33 2.20
C GLY A 43 8.85 12.88 1.99
N LEU A 44 7.88 11.99 1.70
CA LEU A 44 8.13 10.57 1.42
C LEU A 44 8.45 10.41 -0.06
N ASP A 45 9.69 10.00 -0.36
CA ASP A 45 10.20 9.81 -1.71
C ASP A 45 11.13 8.59 -1.79
N GLY A 46 11.23 8.00 -2.98
CA GLY A 46 12.08 6.83 -3.22
C GLY A 46 11.60 5.57 -2.48
N PRO A 47 12.53 4.69 -2.07
CA PRO A 47 12.21 3.41 -1.45
C PRO A 47 11.46 3.53 -0.13
N VAL A 48 10.48 2.64 0.08
CA VAL A 48 9.67 2.63 1.30
C VAL A 48 10.50 2.10 2.47
N ALA A 49 10.81 2.98 3.43
CA ALA A 49 11.42 2.57 4.70
C ALA A 49 10.38 1.94 5.64
N GLU A 50 10.81 0.91 6.40
CA GLU A 50 9.92 0.18 7.30
C GLU A 50 9.36 1.08 8.42
N GLU A 51 10.19 1.94 8.99
CA GLU A 51 9.81 2.85 10.06
C GLU A 51 8.76 3.86 9.61
N GLU A 52 8.93 4.45 8.42
CA GLU A 52 7.99 5.38 7.80
C GLU A 52 6.64 4.70 7.52
N PHE A 53 6.68 3.50 6.91
CA PHE A 53 5.47 2.73 6.64
C PHE A 53 4.73 2.39 7.92
N ARG A 54 5.44 1.93 8.96
CA ARG A 54 4.84 1.61 10.26
C ARG A 54 4.25 2.86 10.93
N ALA A 55 4.89 4.02 10.84
CA ALA A 55 4.35 5.28 11.35
C ALA A 55 3.03 5.64 10.65
N LEU A 56 3.01 5.57 9.32
CA LEU A 56 1.80 5.81 8.53
C LEU A 56 0.67 4.82 8.87
N CYS A 57 0.98 3.54 9.09
CA CYS A 57 0.00 2.55 9.52
C CYS A 57 -0.60 2.84 10.92
N ARG A 58 0.15 3.50 11.79
CA ARG A 58 -0.35 4.01 13.08
C ARG A 58 -1.11 5.33 12.94
N GLY A 59 -1.12 5.94 11.77
CA GLY A 59 -1.74 7.24 11.54
C GLY A 59 -0.86 8.42 11.96
N GLU A 60 0.47 8.23 11.94
CA GLU A 60 1.49 9.23 12.24
C GLU A 60 2.25 9.61 10.95
N ASP A 61 2.77 10.83 10.88
CA ASP A 61 3.78 11.20 9.88
C ASP A 61 5.18 10.68 10.28
N PRO A 62 6.21 10.84 9.43
CA PRO A 62 7.58 10.40 9.74
C PRO A 62 8.20 11.06 10.98
N GLU A 63 7.72 12.24 11.39
CA GLU A 63 8.17 12.95 12.60
C GLU A 63 7.42 12.50 13.86
N GLY A 64 6.39 11.66 13.71
CA GLY A 64 5.55 11.17 14.79
C GLY A 64 4.33 12.04 15.10
N ASN A 65 4.06 13.07 14.29
CA ASN A 65 2.85 13.87 14.45
C ASN A 65 1.62 13.07 14.00
N ARG A 66 0.52 13.21 14.75
CA ARG A 66 -0.74 12.54 14.41
C ARG A 66 -1.38 13.19 13.18
N ILE A 67 -1.64 12.41 12.14
CA ILE A 67 -2.26 12.87 10.89
C ILE A 67 -3.66 12.30 10.65
N VAL A 68 -4.12 11.37 11.48
CA VAL A 68 -5.46 10.77 11.41
C VAL A 68 -6.15 10.86 12.76
N ALA A 69 -7.45 11.16 12.78
CA ALA A 69 -8.21 11.18 14.00
C ALA A 69 -8.36 9.76 14.57
N PRO A 70 -8.08 9.53 15.87
CA PRO A 70 -8.22 8.23 16.48
C PRO A 70 -9.68 7.81 16.51
N LYS A 71 -9.97 6.60 16.03
CA LYS A 71 -11.30 6.00 16.17
C LYS A 71 -11.29 5.06 17.37
N LEU A 72 -11.98 5.44 18.43
CA LEU A 72 -12.13 4.58 19.61
C LEU A 72 -13.29 3.61 19.41
N SER A 73 -13.07 2.34 19.70
CA SER A 73 -14.12 1.34 19.83
C SER A 73 -14.05 0.66 21.18
N ARG A 74 -15.13 0.04 21.60
CA ARG A 74 -15.18 -0.66 22.88
C ARG A 74 -14.66 -2.09 22.67
N ASP A 75 -13.61 -2.45 23.38
CA ASP A 75 -13.10 -3.81 23.39
C ASP A 75 -14.17 -4.75 23.99
N PRO A 76 -14.60 -5.80 23.27
CA PRO A 76 -15.58 -6.76 23.77
C PRO A 76 -15.13 -7.52 25.02
N GLU A 77 -13.82 -7.74 25.20
CA GLU A 77 -13.29 -8.49 26.35
C GLU A 77 -13.08 -7.59 27.58
N SER A 78 -12.32 -6.51 27.45
CA SER A 78 -12.00 -5.64 28.59
C SER A 78 -13.07 -4.58 28.88
N GLY A 79 -13.97 -4.30 27.93
CA GLY A 79 -14.96 -3.23 28.01
C GLY A 79 -14.38 -1.82 27.92
N LEU A 80 -13.06 -1.68 27.82
CA LEU A 80 -12.33 -0.41 27.73
C LEU A 80 -12.45 0.18 26.31
N LEU A 81 -12.29 1.50 26.21
CA LEU A 81 -12.14 2.15 24.91
C LEU A 81 -10.71 1.92 24.41
N VAL A 82 -10.59 1.25 23.28
CA VAL A 82 -9.33 1.01 22.59
C VAL A 82 -9.35 1.70 21.23
N GLU A 83 -8.20 2.20 20.82
CA GLU A 83 -8.06 2.80 19.49
C GLU A 83 -8.08 1.71 18.42
N THR A 84 -9.00 1.86 17.47
CA THR A 84 -9.15 1.01 16.30
C THR A 84 -8.91 1.84 15.05
N HIS A 85 -7.65 1.91 14.64
CA HIS A 85 -7.23 2.56 13.39
C HIS A 85 -7.13 1.53 12.26
N ARG A 86 -7.76 1.85 11.12
CA ARG A 86 -7.51 1.14 9.85
C ARG A 86 -6.29 1.79 9.21
N ALA A 87 -5.19 1.05 9.08
CA ALA A 87 -3.95 1.54 8.47
C ALA A 87 -4.13 1.93 7.01
N GLY A 88 -4.98 1.22 6.26
CA GLY A 88 -5.25 1.52 4.85
C GLY A 88 -5.98 0.39 4.14
N ASN A 89 -5.89 0.41 2.81
CA ASN A 89 -6.34 -0.66 1.93
C ASN A 89 -5.11 -1.38 1.36
N ASP A 90 -5.22 -2.65 1.06
CA ASP A 90 -4.24 -3.30 0.19
C ASP A 90 -4.91 -3.62 -1.14
N CYS A 91 -4.42 -2.96 -2.19
CA CYS A 91 -4.84 -3.18 -3.55
C CYS A 91 -3.75 -3.98 -4.25
N THR A 92 -4.05 -5.23 -4.62
CA THR A 92 -3.13 -6.08 -5.37
C THR A 92 -3.44 -6.00 -6.86
N PHE A 93 -2.47 -5.56 -7.65
CA PHE A 93 -2.56 -5.51 -9.11
C PHE A 93 -1.83 -6.69 -9.73
N SER A 94 -2.56 -7.65 -10.27
CA SER A 94 -1.97 -8.84 -10.89
C SER A 94 -1.98 -8.78 -12.41
N ALA A 95 -0.82 -8.98 -13.02
CA ALA A 95 -0.71 -9.14 -14.46
C ALA A 95 -1.41 -10.43 -14.95
N PRO A 96 -1.97 -10.45 -16.18
CA PRO A 96 -2.43 -11.70 -16.81
C PRO A 96 -1.30 -12.73 -16.88
N LYS A 97 -1.62 -14.03 -16.79
CA LYS A 97 -0.59 -15.09 -16.72
C LYS A 97 0.40 -15.07 -17.89
N SER A 98 -0.08 -14.79 -19.10
CA SER A 98 0.76 -14.67 -20.30
C SER A 98 1.79 -13.55 -20.19
N VAL A 99 1.42 -12.44 -19.54
CA VAL A 99 2.30 -11.28 -19.27
C VAL A 99 3.38 -11.66 -18.25
N SER A 100 3.00 -12.38 -17.19
CA SER A 100 3.98 -12.90 -16.22
C SER A 100 4.96 -13.90 -16.85
N ILE A 101 4.50 -14.75 -17.77
CA ILE A 101 5.37 -15.68 -18.51
C ILE A 101 6.34 -14.91 -19.42
N ALA A 102 5.86 -13.87 -20.12
CA ALA A 102 6.71 -13.03 -20.96
C ALA A 102 7.82 -12.35 -20.15
N TYR A 103 7.49 -11.80 -18.98
CA TYR A 103 8.49 -11.25 -18.05
C TYR A 103 9.51 -12.32 -17.62
N ALA A 104 9.06 -13.49 -17.19
CA ALA A 104 9.96 -14.60 -16.81
C ALA A 104 10.85 -15.11 -17.96
N ALA A 105 10.44 -14.89 -19.21
CA ALA A 105 11.22 -15.19 -20.40
C ALA A 105 12.24 -14.09 -20.77
N GLY A 106 12.38 -13.04 -19.95
CA GLY A 106 13.34 -11.94 -20.14
C GLY A 106 12.81 -10.77 -20.96
N MET A 107 11.49 -10.63 -21.13
CA MET A 107 10.89 -9.47 -21.79
C MET A 107 10.70 -8.31 -20.79
N ASP A 108 11.78 -7.62 -20.44
CA ASP A 108 11.78 -6.60 -19.38
C ASP A 108 10.81 -5.43 -19.63
N LEU A 109 10.55 -5.07 -20.90
CA LEU A 109 9.57 -4.04 -21.29
C LEU A 109 8.16 -4.32 -20.76
N VAL A 110 7.85 -5.59 -20.49
CA VAL A 110 6.56 -5.99 -19.91
C VAL A 110 6.39 -5.48 -18.48
N ARG A 111 7.48 -5.41 -17.71
CA ARG A 111 7.48 -4.86 -16.35
C ARG A 111 7.19 -3.36 -16.39
N GLU A 112 7.91 -2.62 -17.22
CA GLU A 112 7.71 -1.17 -17.38
C GLU A 112 6.28 -0.83 -17.78
N ALA A 113 5.70 -1.59 -18.72
CA ALA A 113 4.31 -1.41 -19.14
C ALA A 113 3.31 -1.72 -18.01
N HIS A 114 3.60 -2.74 -17.19
CA HIS A 114 2.77 -3.05 -16.03
C HIS A 114 2.85 -1.95 -14.97
N ASP A 115 4.06 -1.47 -14.67
CA ASP A 115 4.27 -0.39 -13.72
C ASP A 115 3.54 0.88 -14.17
N ALA A 116 3.68 1.28 -15.44
CA ALA A 116 2.96 2.41 -16.00
C ALA A 116 1.43 2.26 -15.88
N ALA A 117 0.90 1.05 -16.11
CA ALA A 117 -0.52 0.78 -15.95
C ALA A 117 -0.98 0.90 -14.48
N VAL A 118 -0.19 0.40 -13.53
CA VAL A 118 -0.48 0.55 -12.10
C VAL A 118 -0.46 2.01 -11.68
N LEU A 119 0.57 2.77 -12.08
CA LEU A 119 0.66 4.20 -11.77
C LEU A 119 -0.52 4.98 -12.35
N SER A 120 -0.95 4.67 -13.58
CA SER A 120 -2.15 5.29 -14.17
C SER A 120 -3.41 5.04 -13.35
N VAL A 121 -3.57 3.84 -12.80
CA VAL A 121 -4.71 3.53 -11.90
C VAL A 121 -4.58 4.29 -10.59
N LEU A 122 -3.38 4.35 -10.00
CA LEU A 122 -3.16 5.10 -8.75
C LEU A 122 -3.44 6.60 -8.93
N SER A 123 -3.04 7.22 -10.06
CA SER A 123 -3.40 8.61 -10.36
C SER A 123 -4.92 8.80 -10.41
N HIS A 124 -5.62 7.89 -11.09
CA HIS A 124 -7.08 7.94 -11.18
C HIS A 124 -7.76 7.74 -9.82
N MET A 125 -7.21 6.87 -8.97
CA MET A 125 -7.66 6.66 -7.60
C MET A 125 -7.51 7.92 -6.76
N GLU A 126 -6.35 8.57 -6.83
CA GLU A 126 -6.09 9.81 -6.11
C GLU A 126 -7.02 10.95 -6.58
N GLU A 127 -7.28 11.05 -7.88
CA GLU A 127 -8.11 12.12 -8.44
C GLU A 127 -9.59 11.98 -8.10
N HIS A 128 -10.11 10.75 -7.99
CA HIS A 128 -11.56 10.52 -7.94
C HIS A 128 -12.07 9.79 -6.70
N TYR A 129 -11.19 9.09 -5.97
CA TYR A 129 -11.60 8.17 -4.89
C TYR A 129 -10.93 8.45 -3.55
N SER A 130 -10.00 9.40 -3.49
CA SER A 130 -9.38 9.86 -2.24
C SER A 130 -10.27 10.89 -1.55
N HIS A 131 -11.16 10.41 -0.67
CA HIS A 131 -12.11 11.26 0.06
C HIS A 131 -12.02 11.06 1.57
N TYR A 132 -12.12 12.15 2.32
CA TYR A 132 -12.20 12.13 3.78
C TYR A 132 -13.40 12.95 4.28
N ARG A 133 -13.82 12.68 5.52
CA ARG A 133 -14.91 13.41 6.18
C ARG A 133 -14.35 14.51 7.07
N SER A 134 -14.78 15.74 6.83
CA SER A 134 -14.53 16.93 7.65
C SER A 134 -15.83 17.43 8.29
N PRO A 135 -15.80 18.34 9.27
CA PRO A 135 -17.00 18.98 9.80
C PRO A 135 -17.86 19.67 8.73
N GLU A 136 -17.25 20.14 7.64
CA GLU A 136 -17.96 20.80 6.53
C GLU A 136 -18.48 19.82 5.47
N GLY A 137 -18.30 18.51 5.67
CA GLY A 137 -18.75 17.46 4.75
C GLY A 137 -17.60 16.62 4.17
N ILE A 138 -17.89 15.93 3.07
CA ILE A 138 -16.92 15.08 2.36
C ILE A 138 -16.03 15.98 1.49
N ARG A 139 -14.71 15.80 1.61
CA ARG A 139 -13.70 16.52 0.84
C ARG A 139 -12.78 15.53 0.12
N CYS A 140 -12.21 15.95 -1.00
CA CYS A 140 -11.11 15.23 -1.63
C CYS A 140 -9.82 15.49 -0.85
N GLY A 141 -9.02 14.44 -0.63
CA GLY A 141 -7.71 14.53 -0.01
C GLY A 141 -6.62 14.02 -0.95
N ASP A 142 -5.37 14.28 -0.58
CA ASP A 142 -4.23 13.71 -1.27
C ASP A 142 -3.92 12.30 -0.77
N MET A 143 -3.46 11.42 -1.67
CA MET A 143 -3.27 10.01 -1.38
C MET A 143 -1.80 9.73 -1.00
N VAL A 144 -1.59 8.76 -0.11
CA VAL A 144 -0.26 8.21 0.20
C VAL A 144 -0.28 6.73 -0.17
N ALA A 145 0.46 6.30 -1.19
CA ALA A 145 0.55 4.89 -1.55
C ALA A 145 1.99 4.39 -1.42
N ALA A 146 2.14 3.22 -0.80
CA ALA A 146 3.38 2.45 -0.83
C ALA A 146 3.20 1.35 -1.88
N LYS A 147 3.98 1.39 -2.95
CA LYS A 147 4.00 0.36 -3.99
C LYS A 147 5.08 -0.66 -3.63
N PHE A 148 4.72 -1.93 -3.54
CA PHE A 148 5.66 -3.05 -3.40
C PHE A 148 5.53 -3.98 -4.60
N ASP A 149 6.63 -4.21 -5.33
CA ASP A 149 6.67 -5.15 -6.45
C ASP A 149 6.84 -6.59 -5.97
N HIS A 150 6.16 -7.54 -6.60
CA HIS A 150 6.33 -8.97 -6.35
C HIS A 150 6.34 -9.72 -7.68
N ALA A 151 7.18 -10.76 -7.79
CA ALA A 151 7.34 -11.55 -9.02
C ALA A 151 6.70 -12.96 -8.95
N THR A 152 6.34 -13.43 -7.77
CA THR A 152 5.75 -14.75 -7.51
C THR A 152 4.31 -14.61 -7.06
N SER A 153 3.49 -15.68 -7.11
CA SER A 153 2.12 -15.85 -6.60
C SER A 153 2.13 -16.54 -5.24
N ARG A 154 1.06 -16.44 -4.44
CA ARG A 154 0.93 -17.20 -3.17
C ARG A 154 1.08 -18.72 -3.36
N ASN A 155 0.90 -19.22 -4.58
CA ASN A 155 1.08 -20.63 -4.96
C ASN A 155 2.44 -20.92 -5.61
N VAL A 156 3.41 -20.00 -5.52
CA VAL A 156 4.76 -20.10 -6.11
C VAL A 156 4.76 -20.11 -7.66
N ASP A 157 3.68 -19.63 -8.27
CA ASP A 157 3.61 -19.39 -9.71
C ASP A 157 4.18 -18.00 -10.06
N PRO A 158 4.77 -17.76 -11.24
CA PRO A 158 5.10 -16.39 -11.65
C PRO A 158 3.86 -15.49 -11.70
N GLN A 159 3.85 -14.42 -10.91
CA GLN A 159 2.78 -13.42 -10.84
C GLN A 159 3.41 -12.05 -10.54
N LEU A 160 3.43 -11.18 -11.54
CA LEU A 160 3.78 -9.78 -11.32
C LEU A 160 2.61 -9.12 -10.57
N GLY A 161 2.93 -8.64 -9.37
CA GLY A 161 1.99 -8.10 -8.40
C GLY A 161 2.48 -6.76 -7.85
N VAL A 162 1.60 -5.78 -7.72
CA VAL A 162 1.87 -4.58 -6.90
C VAL A 162 0.91 -4.57 -5.71
N SER A 163 1.41 -4.39 -4.49
CA SER A 163 0.59 -4.23 -3.28
C SER A 163 0.77 -2.85 -2.64
N GLY A 164 -0.31 -2.36 -2.00
CA GLY A 164 -0.33 -1.18 -1.11
C GLY A 164 -1.05 0.07 -1.65
N VAL A 165 -2.13 0.50 -0.97
CA VAL A 165 -2.78 1.81 -1.19
C VAL A 165 -3.34 2.37 0.14
N ARG A 166 -2.85 3.51 0.61
CA ARG A 166 -3.51 4.25 1.70
C ARG A 166 -4.27 5.44 1.12
N ALA A 167 -5.55 5.53 1.48
CA ALA A 167 -6.46 6.65 1.23
C ALA A 167 -6.89 7.23 2.59
#